data_AF-A0A150A627-F1
#
_entry.id   AF-A0A150A627-F1
#
_cell.length_a   1.000
_cell.length_b   1.000
_cell.length_c   1.000
_cell.angle_alpha   90.00
_cell.angle_beta   90.00
_cell.angle_gamma   90.00
#
_symmetry.space_group_name_H-M   'P 1'
#
loop_
_entity.id
_entity.type
_entity.pdbx_description
1 polymer ?
#
loop_
_entity_poly.entity_id
_entity_poly.type
_entity_poly.pdbx_seq_one_letter_code
_entity_poly.pdbx_strand_id
1 'polypeptide(L)'
;MALNPLSLTYFDRFKRGDGMTAEQHAQALYGSPCVPFVNGTVEFIETTHGLTLKPSFVRQAVQDGTLPAYRIGKGFYFAPRDIDAWLESLRTSA
;
A
#
# COMPACT_ATOMS: atom_id res chain seq x y z
N MET A 1 17.71 20.99 5.19
CA MET A 1 16.26 20.70 5.16
C MET A 1 16.08 19.26 5.62
N ALA A 2 15.59 19.07 6.84
CA ALA A 2 15.28 17.73 7.34
C ALA A 2 14.05 17.22 6.59
N LEU A 3 14.15 16.03 6.00
CA LEU A 3 12.99 15.28 5.51
C LEU A 3 12.06 15.10 6.71
N ASN A 4 10.90 15.76 6.70
CA ASN A 4 9.84 15.47 7.66
C ASN A 4 9.57 13.96 7.57
N PRO A 5 9.63 13.21 8.69
CA PRO A 5 9.33 11.79 8.66
C PRO A 5 7.92 11.64 8.12
N LEU A 6 7.85 11.16 6.89
CA LEU A 6 6.63 10.98 6.14
C LEU A 6 5.78 10.02 6.96
N SER A 7 4.75 10.58 7.59
CA SER A 7 4.04 9.95 8.69
C SER A 7 3.54 8.59 8.24
N LEU A 8 4.14 7.51 8.76
CA LEU A 8 3.68 6.14 8.54
C LEU A 8 2.22 5.96 8.96
N THR A 9 1.65 6.90 9.72
CA THR A 9 0.25 6.96 10.16
C THR A 9 -0.68 7.75 9.22
N TYR A 10 -0.20 8.22 8.06
CA TYR A 10 -1.02 8.97 7.10
C TYR A 10 -2.26 8.18 6.66
N PHE A 11 -2.08 6.89 6.39
CA PHE A 11 -3.16 5.99 5.99
C PHE A 11 -4.15 5.68 7.12
N ASP A 12 -3.82 5.92 8.40
CA ASP A 12 -4.75 5.75 9.53
C ASP A 12 -5.87 6.79 9.53
N ARG A 13 -5.70 7.89 8.79
CA ARG A 13 -6.69 8.97 8.69
C ARG A 13 -7.80 8.66 7.67
N PHE A 14 -7.63 7.61 6.87
CA PHE A 14 -8.59 7.21 5.84
C PHE A 14 -9.24 5.89 6.21
N LYS A 15 -10.58 5.84 6.20
CA LYS A 15 -11.31 4.58 6.35
C LYS A 15 -11.33 3.83 5.01
N ARG A 16 -11.43 2.50 5.05
CA ARG A 16 -11.70 1.68 3.86
C ARG A 16 -12.92 2.26 3.13
N GLY A 17 -12.72 2.76 1.91
CA GLY A 17 -13.80 3.28 1.06
C GLY A 17 -14.05 4.79 1.11
N ASP A 18 -13.39 5.54 1.99
CA ASP A 18 -13.42 7.01 1.93
C ASP A 18 -12.60 7.48 0.71
N GLY A 19 -13.30 7.75 -0.39
CA GLY A 19 -12.67 8.19 -1.64
C GLY A 19 -12.14 9.61 -1.52
N MET A 20 -10.83 9.79 -1.68
CA MET A 20 -10.22 11.13 -1.85
C MET A 20 -10.31 11.61 -3.31
N THR A 21 -10.29 12.92 -3.54
CA THR A 21 -10.13 13.48 -4.90
C THR A 21 -8.69 13.39 -5.39
N ALA A 22 -8.47 13.48 -6.70
CA ALA A 22 -7.13 13.41 -7.31
C ALA A 22 -6.20 14.57 -6.89
N GLU A 23 -6.77 15.73 -6.53
CA GLU A 23 -6.02 16.90 -6.05
C GLU A 23 -5.59 16.73 -4.59
N GLN A 24 -6.48 16.22 -3.73
CA GLN A 24 -6.14 15.84 -2.35
C GLN A 24 -5.08 14.74 -2.33
N HIS A 25 -5.10 13.83 -3.32
CA HIS A 25 -4.05 12.84 -3.57
C HIS A 25 -2.71 13.50 -3.92
N ALA A 26 -2.67 14.39 -4.92
CA ALA A 26 -1.43 15.02 -5.36
C ALA A 26 -0.74 15.85 -4.25
N GLN A 27 -1.50 16.59 -3.44
CA GLN A 27 -0.94 17.39 -2.34
C GLN A 27 -0.45 16.55 -1.17
N ALA A 28 -1.10 15.42 -0.88
CA ALA A 28 -0.81 14.65 0.32
C ALA A 28 0.17 13.48 0.11
N LEU A 29 0.31 12.99 -1.13
CA LEU A 29 1.17 11.83 -1.46
C LEU A 29 2.53 12.18 -2.05
N TYR A 30 2.80 13.45 -2.38
CA TYR A 30 4.19 13.87 -2.67
C TYR A 30 5.13 13.59 -1.48
N GLY A 31 4.57 13.50 -0.28
CA GLY A 31 5.27 13.06 0.92
C GLY A 31 5.04 11.59 1.28
N SER A 32 3.85 11.01 1.17
CA SER A 32 3.63 9.70 1.78
C SER A 32 4.19 8.55 0.91
N PRO A 33 4.94 7.58 1.46
CA PRO A 33 5.39 6.43 0.70
C PRO A 33 4.18 5.55 0.40
N CYS A 34 3.67 5.60 -0.83
CA CYS A 34 2.55 4.80 -1.30
C CYS A 34 2.94 4.03 -2.55
N VAL A 35 2.39 2.83 -2.69
CA VAL A 35 2.65 1.98 -3.84
C VAL A 35 1.40 1.94 -4.73
N PRO A 36 1.48 2.35 -6.00
CA PRO A 36 0.32 2.43 -6.87
C PRO A 36 0.04 1.08 -7.55
N PHE A 37 -1.22 0.68 -7.52
CA PHE A 37 -1.74 -0.50 -8.21
C PHE A 37 -1.10 -1.84 -7.79
N VAL A 38 -1.73 -2.94 -8.20
CA VAL A 38 -1.27 -4.30 -7.88
C VAL A 38 0.14 -4.56 -8.44
N ASN A 39 0.43 -4.10 -9.66
CA ASN A 39 1.72 -4.36 -10.28
C ASN A 39 2.85 -3.58 -9.59
N GLY A 40 2.58 -2.33 -9.16
CA GLY A 40 3.55 -1.58 -8.37
C GLY A 40 3.82 -2.25 -7.02
N THR A 41 2.80 -2.88 -6.41
CA THR A 41 3.00 -3.66 -5.18
C THR A 41 3.92 -4.85 -5.40
N VAL A 42 3.77 -5.58 -6.51
CA VAL A 42 4.68 -6.68 -6.85
C VAL A 42 6.10 -6.18 -7.05
N GLU A 43 6.28 -5.10 -7.82
CA GLU A 43 7.59 -4.49 -8.07
C GLU A 43 8.25 -3.99 -6.78
N PHE A 44 7.48 -3.37 -5.89
CA PHE A 44 7.94 -2.95 -4.57
C PHE A 44 8.42 -4.14 -3.74
N ILE A 45 7.64 -5.24 -3.72
CA ILE A 45 7.98 -6.44 -2.96
C ILE A 45 9.25 -7.11 -3.50
N GLU A 46 9.38 -7.20 -4.82
CA GLU A 46 10.56 -7.75 -5.48
C GLU A 46 11.80 -6.90 -5.18
N THR A 47 11.69 -5.58 -5.32
CA THR A 47 12.82 -4.66 -5.13
C THR A 47 13.24 -4.57 -3.66
N THR A 48 12.30 -4.57 -2.73
CA THR A 48 12.57 -4.31 -1.30
C THR A 48 12.84 -5.57 -0.50
N HIS A 49 12.18 -6.68 -0.84
CA HIS A 49 12.27 -7.94 -0.09
C HIS A 49 12.88 -9.09 -0.89
N GLY A 50 13.16 -8.91 -2.19
CA GLY A 50 13.72 -9.96 -3.04
C GLY A 50 12.74 -11.12 -3.30
N LEU A 51 11.43 -10.88 -3.17
CA LEU A 51 10.39 -11.90 -3.32
C LEU A 51 9.62 -11.70 -4.61
N THR A 52 9.65 -12.68 -5.50
CA THR A 52 8.84 -12.66 -6.73
C THR A 52 7.44 -13.19 -6.44
N LEU A 53 6.43 -12.31 -6.54
CA LEU A 53 5.01 -12.66 -6.39
C LEU A 53 4.24 -12.46 -7.68
N LYS A 54 3.21 -13.29 -7.89
CA LYS A 54 2.25 -13.05 -8.99
C LYS A 54 1.25 -11.96 -8.59
N PRO A 55 0.85 -11.06 -9.50
CA PRO A 55 -0.21 -10.07 -9.26
C PRO A 55 -1.52 -10.66 -8.73
N SER A 56 -1.84 -11.90 -9.11
CA SER A 56 -3.02 -12.62 -8.60
C SER A 56 -2.98 -12.84 -7.09
N PHE A 57 -1.80 -12.99 -6.50
CA PHE A 57 -1.62 -13.21 -5.06
C PHE A 57 -1.97 -11.97 -4.25
N VAL A 58 -1.52 -10.81 -4.72
CA VAL A 58 -1.88 -9.50 -4.16
C VAL A 58 -3.38 -9.24 -4.31
N ARG A 59 -3.97 -9.56 -5.47
CA ARG A 59 -5.44 -9.44 -5.67
C ARG A 59 -6.21 -10.32 -4.71
N GLN A 60 -5.77 -11.57 -4.52
CA GLN A 60 -6.39 -12.51 -3.59
C GLN A 60 -6.30 -12.00 -2.16
N ALA A 61 -5.13 -11.51 -1.72
CA ALA A 61 -4.96 -10.94 -0.38
C ALA A 61 -5.87 -9.73 -0.12
N VAL A 62 -6.11 -8.90 -1.14
CA VAL A 62 -7.09 -7.80 -1.05
C VAL A 62 -8.52 -8.33 -0.93
N GLN A 63 -8.88 -9.35 -1.72
CA GLN A 63 -10.21 -9.98 -1.67
C GLN A 63 -10.48 -10.68 -0.33
N ASP A 64 -9.47 -11.37 0.21
CA ASP A 64 -9.53 -12.05 1.50
C ASP A 64 -9.47 -11.05 2.68
N GLY A 65 -9.20 -9.77 2.39
CA GLY A 65 -9.14 -8.69 3.38
C GLY A 65 -7.86 -8.66 4.21
N THR A 66 -6.88 -9.52 3.91
CA THR A 66 -5.59 -9.65 4.60
C THR A 66 -4.59 -8.57 4.19
N LEU A 67 -4.73 -8.01 2.98
CA LEU A 67 -3.99 -6.82 2.53
C LEU A 67 -4.94 -5.63 2.32
N PRO A 68 -4.83 -4.56 3.13
CA PRO A 68 -5.58 -3.33 2.90
C PRO A 68 -5.26 -2.66 1.56
N ALA A 69 -6.29 -2.36 0.78
CA ALA A 69 -6.20 -1.50 -0.41
C ALA A 69 -6.95 -0.19 -0.15
N TYR A 70 -6.29 0.93 -0.44
CA TYR A 70 -6.84 2.27 -0.27
C TYR A 70 -7.32 2.80 -1.62
N ARG A 71 -8.61 3.12 -1.70
CA ARG A 71 -9.18 3.73 -2.91
C ARG A 71 -8.94 5.23 -2.87
N ILE A 72 -8.15 5.72 -3.82
CA ILE A 72 -7.87 7.14 -3.95
C ILE A 72 -8.20 7.60 -5.36
N GLY A 73 -9.20 8.46 -5.48
CA GLY A 73 -9.85 8.80 -6.75
C GLY A 73 -10.35 7.54 -7.47
N LYS A 74 -9.83 7.31 -8.68
CA LYS A 74 -10.13 6.13 -9.50
C LYS A 74 -9.11 4.99 -9.32
N GLY A 75 -8.04 5.20 -8.56
CA GLY A 75 -6.94 4.25 -8.38
C GLY A 75 -6.98 3.51 -7.04
N PHE A 76 -6.25 2.41 -6.99
CA PHE A 76 -5.98 1.64 -5.76
C PHE A 76 -4.51 1.79 -5.39
N TYR A 77 -4.28 2.01 -4.10
CA TYR A 77 -2.96 2.27 -3.53
C TYR A 77 -2.75 1.42 -2.28
N PHE A 78 -1.49 1.13 -2.00
CA PHE A 78 -1.05 0.30 -0.89
C PHE A 78 -0.03 1.04 -0.05
N ALA A 79 -0.14 0.92 1.27
CA ALA A 79 0.88 1.44 2.16
C ALA A 79 2.00 0.39 2.33
N PRO A 80 3.28 0.76 2.24
CA PRO A 80 4.41 -0.14 2.49
C PRO A 80 4.31 -0.87 3.82
N ARG A 81 3.92 -0.19 4.91
CA ARG A 81 3.74 -0.82 6.24
C ARG A 81 2.72 -1.97 6.22
N ASP A 82 1.66 -1.85 5.42
CA ASP A 82 0.60 -2.85 5.36
C ASP A 82 1.02 -4.02 4.48
N ILE A 83 1.83 -3.75 3.46
CA ILE A 83 2.52 -4.78 2.67
C ILE A 83 3.49 -5.56 3.56
N ASP A 84 4.31 -4.87 4.35
CA ASP A 84 5.27 -5.48 5.27
C ASP A 84 4.57 -6.36 6.31
N ALA A 85 3.52 -5.82 6.96
CA ALA A 85 2.72 -6.56 7.93
C ALA A 85 2.04 -7.79 7.32
N TRP A 86 1.52 -7.66 6.10
CA TRP A 86 0.94 -8.80 5.37
C TRP A 86 1.99 -9.86 5.08
N LEU A 87 3.17 -9.48 4.56
CA LEU A 87 4.27 -10.44 4.30
C LEU A 87 4.73 -11.15 5.58
N GLU A 88 4.80 -10.44 6.70
CA GLU A 88 5.17 -11.03 8.00
C GLU A 88 4.10 -12.02 8.50
N SER A 89 2.82 -11.72 8.26
CA SER A 89 1.72 -12.64 8.59
C SER A 89 1.80 -13.96 7.82
N LEU A 90 2.28 -13.91 6.58
CA LEU A 90 2.50 -15.11 5.76
C LEU A 90 3.65 -15.97 6.30
N ARG A 91 4.72 -15.34 6.82
CA ARG A 91 5.85 -16.05 7.42
C ARG A 91 5.48 -16.75 8.73
N THR A 92 4.62 -16.12 9.52
CA THR A 92 4.22 -16.64 10.85
C THR A 92 3.17 -17.75 10.73
N SER A 93 2.49 -17.84 9.58
CA SER A 93 1.46 -18.84 9.29
C SER A 93 1.99 -20.07 8.53
N ALA A 94 3.29 -20.10 8.23
CA ALA A 94 4.01 -21.20 7.57
C ALA A 94 4.77 -22.06 8.59
#